data_AF-A0A6G3WHV0-F1
#
_entry.id   AF-A0A6G3WHV0-F1
#
_cell.length_a   1.000
_cell.length_b   1.000
_cell.length_c   1.000
_cell.angle_alpha   90.00
_cell.angle_beta   90.00
_cell.angle_gamma   90.00
#
_symmetry.space_group_name_H-M   'P 1'
#
loop_
_entity.id
_entity.type
_entity.pdbx_description
1 polymer ?
#
loop_
_entity_poly.entity_id
_entity_poly.type
_entity_poly.pdbx_seq_one_letter_code
_entity_poly.pdbx_strand_id
1 'polypeptide(L)'
;RSTGFDLLGAVGLGTALICLLLAVSKGADWGWGSATTLALFAAVLVLLPAWAWWELRLSEPLVDLRVTVRPQVLMTNTASILVGFAMYAQSLVVPQLLQLPEATGYGLGQSMLAMGLWMAPAGLMMMAMSPVGAKLSAAKGPKVTLAVGSLLIAAGYGLSVPLIGSDSPWSLLIVTLVCNSGVGFAYGAMPALIMGAVPQSETASANSFNA
;
A
#
# COMPACT_ATOMS: atom_id res chain seq x y z
N ARG A 1 -1.76 -5.01 38.10
CA ARG A 1 -1.82 -6.18 37.19
C ARG A 1 -0.72 -5.97 36.17
N SER A 2 0.26 -6.86 36.08
CA SER A 2 1.43 -6.66 35.22
C SER A 2 1.04 -6.87 33.75
N THR A 3 0.80 -5.78 33.05
CA THR A 3 0.76 -5.69 31.58
C THR A 3 2.14 -6.04 31.05
N GLY A 4 2.38 -7.32 30.78
CA GLY A 4 3.63 -7.80 30.20
C GLY A 4 3.56 -7.67 28.68
N PHE A 5 4.52 -6.96 28.09
CA PHE A 5 4.66 -6.88 26.63
C PHE A 5 4.79 -8.27 26.00
N ASP A 6 4.01 -8.57 24.96
CA ASP A 6 4.08 -9.85 24.24
C ASP A 6 5.32 -9.92 23.32
N LEU A 7 6.46 -10.22 23.93
CA LEU A 7 7.73 -10.37 23.22
C LEU A 7 7.72 -11.55 22.24
N LEU A 8 7.05 -12.65 22.59
CA LEU A 8 6.97 -13.83 21.74
C LEU A 8 6.11 -13.57 20.51
N GLY A 9 4.98 -12.89 20.67
CA GLY A 9 4.17 -12.39 19.56
C GLY A 9 4.97 -11.46 18.66
N ALA A 10 5.71 -10.51 19.22
CA ALA A 10 6.52 -9.56 18.47
C ALA A 10 7.63 -10.26 17.65
N VAL A 11 8.37 -11.19 18.25
CA VAL A 11 9.42 -11.95 17.57
C VAL A 11 8.83 -12.90 16.51
N GLY A 12 7.72 -13.57 16.81
CA GLY A 12 7.05 -14.46 15.88
C GLY A 12 6.55 -13.73 14.63
N LEU A 13 5.84 -12.63 14.81
CA LEU A 13 5.37 -11.79 13.72
C LEU A 13 6.53 -11.17 12.95
N GLY A 14 7.52 -10.61 13.65
CA GLY A 14 8.71 -10.00 13.04
C GLY A 14 9.47 -10.98 12.15
N THR A 15 9.70 -12.21 12.64
CA THR A 15 10.38 -13.26 11.89
C THR A 15 9.57 -13.65 10.65
N ALA A 16 8.26 -13.84 10.78
CA ALA A 16 7.40 -14.17 9.65
C ALA A 16 7.41 -13.07 8.57
N LEU A 17 7.35 -11.80 8.97
CA LEU A 17 7.40 -10.67 8.05
C LEU A 17 8.76 -10.54 7.36
N ILE A 18 9.87 -10.79 8.08
CA ILE A 18 11.22 -10.80 7.49
C ILE A 18 11.33 -11.93 6.46
N CYS A 19 10.87 -13.14 6.78
CA CYS A 19 10.89 -14.25 5.83
C CYS A 19 10.08 -13.94 4.56
N LEU A 20 8.87 -13.39 4.72
CA LEU A 20 8.02 -13.02 3.60
C LEU A 20 8.65 -11.92 2.74
N LEU A 21 9.16 -10.87 3.39
CA LEU A 21 9.83 -9.76 2.70
C LEU A 21 11.03 -10.24 1.91
N LEU A 22 11.91 -11.05 2.52
CA LEU A 22 13.08 -11.60 1.84
C LEU A 22 12.69 -12.49 0.65
N ALA A 23 11.71 -13.38 0.82
CA ALA A 23 11.26 -14.27 -0.24
C ALA A 23 10.75 -13.50 -1.47
N VAL A 24 9.95 -12.44 -1.24
CA VAL A 24 9.38 -11.64 -2.32
C VAL A 24 10.41 -10.68 -2.92
N SER A 25 11.19 -9.98 -2.09
CA SER A 25 12.18 -8.99 -2.57
C SER A 25 13.38 -9.61 -3.25
N LYS A 26 13.81 -10.82 -2.83
CA LYS A 26 14.99 -11.50 -3.39
C LYS A 26 14.65 -12.68 -4.29
N GLY A 27 13.37 -13.03 -4.43
CA GLY A 27 12.95 -14.11 -5.32
C GLY A 27 13.40 -13.94 -6.77
N ALA A 28 13.42 -12.71 -7.28
CA ALA A 28 13.94 -12.42 -8.63
C ALA A 28 15.47 -12.62 -8.75
N ASP A 29 16.22 -12.25 -7.71
CA ASP A 29 17.69 -12.36 -7.68
C ASP A 29 18.16 -13.80 -7.41
N TRP A 30 17.51 -14.49 -6.47
CA TRP A 30 17.88 -15.84 -6.02
C TRP A 30 17.18 -16.95 -6.82
N GLY A 31 16.18 -16.60 -7.62
CA GLY A 31 15.31 -17.52 -8.33
C GLY A 31 14.14 -17.98 -7.46
N TRP A 32 12.94 -17.89 -8.04
CA TRP A 32 11.68 -18.26 -7.38
C TRP A 32 11.59 -19.74 -7.01
N GLY A 33 12.20 -20.62 -7.82
CA GLY A 33 12.26 -22.06 -7.57
C GLY A 33 13.46 -22.51 -6.73
N SER A 34 14.29 -21.58 -6.25
CA SER A 34 15.45 -21.96 -5.44
C SER A 34 15.02 -22.48 -4.07
N ALA A 35 15.82 -23.40 -3.51
CA ALA A 35 15.57 -23.98 -2.19
C ALA A 35 15.44 -22.89 -1.10
N THR A 36 16.24 -21.82 -1.19
CA THR A 36 16.21 -20.69 -0.25
C THR A 36 14.87 -19.96 -0.30
N THR A 37 14.41 -19.56 -1.48
CA THR A 37 13.15 -18.83 -1.65
C THR A 37 11.95 -19.68 -1.21
N LEU A 38 11.93 -20.96 -1.61
CA LEU A 38 10.88 -21.89 -1.21
C LEU A 38 10.88 -22.17 0.29
N ALA A 39 12.05 -22.29 0.92
CA ALA A 39 12.16 -22.46 2.37
C ALA A 39 11.64 -21.25 3.14
N LEU A 40 11.89 -20.02 2.66
CA LEU A 40 11.34 -18.81 3.26
C LEU A 40 9.82 -18.76 3.15
N PHE A 41 9.24 -19.09 1.98
CA PHE A 41 7.78 -19.19 1.84
C PHE A 41 7.18 -20.27 2.73
N ALA A 42 7.83 -21.45 2.80
CA ALA A 42 7.40 -22.52 3.70
C ALA A 42 7.46 -22.06 5.18
N ALA A 43 8.51 -21.34 5.58
CA ALA A 43 8.62 -20.77 6.91
C ALA A 43 7.46 -19.81 7.21
N VAL A 44 7.08 -18.93 6.27
CA VAL A 44 5.91 -18.04 6.42
C VAL A 44 4.62 -18.84 6.62
N LEU A 45 4.41 -19.88 5.82
CA LEU A 45 3.23 -20.76 5.90
C LEU A 45 3.12 -21.50 7.24
N VAL A 46 4.22 -21.67 7.97
CA VAL A 46 4.23 -22.28 9.30
C VAL A 46 4.18 -21.22 10.41
N LEU A 47 4.98 -20.16 10.30
CA LEU A 47 5.13 -19.14 11.33
C LEU A 47 3.86 -18.31 11.51
N LEU A 48 3.20 -17.87 10.44
CA LEU A 48 1.99 -17.04 10.56
C LEU A 48 0.83 -17.80 11.23
N PRO A 49 0.50 -19.05 10.87
CA PRO A 49 -0.52 -19.80 11.58
C PRO A 49 -0.14 -20.12 13.03
N ALA A 50 1.12 -20.47 13.30
CA ALA A 50 1.59 -20.74 14.66
C ALA A 50 1.49 -19.49 15.55
N TRP A 51 1.91 -18.34 15.02
CA TRP A 51 1.78 -17.04 15.68
C TRP A 51 0.31 -16.66 15.87
N ALA A 52 -0.55 -16.84 14.85
CA ALA A 52 -1.97 -16.52 14.97
C ALA A 52 -2.66 -17.38 16.04
N TRP A 53 -2.33 -18.66 16.11
CA TRP A 53 -2.81 -19.56 17.15
C TRP A 53 -2.35 -19.14 18.55
N TRP A 54 -1.11 -18.64 18.68
CA TRP A 54 -0.56 -18.10 19.92
C TRP A 54 -1.31 -16.85 20.38
N GLU A 55 -1.44 -15.85 19.51
CA GLU A 55 -2.14 -14.58 19.79
C GLU A 55 -3.61 -14.78 20.16
N LEU A 56 -4.30 -15.71 19.52
CA LEU A 56 -5.73 -15.98 19.81
C LEU A 56 -5.97 -16.54 21.23
N ARG A 57 -4.93 -17.05 21.89
CA ARG A 57 -4.96 -17.60 23.26
C ARG A 57 -4.58 -16.57 24.32
N LEU A 58 -3.88 -15.50 23.94
CA LEU A 58 -3.48 -14.45 24.87
C LEU A 58 -4.67 -13.56 25.24
N SER A 59 -4.69 -13.11 26.49
CA SER A 59 -5.70 -12.16 26.98
C SER A 59 -5.37 -10.71 26.59
N GLU A 60 -4.08 -10.40 26.46
CA GLU A 60 -3.56 -9.10 26.00
C GLU A 60 -2.60 -9.37 24.82
N PRO A 61 -3.13 -9.73 23.63
CA PRO A 61 -2.33 -10.01 22.43
C PRO A 61 -1.63 -8.75 21.90
N LEU A 62 -0.51 -8.91 21.20
CA LEU A 62 0.13 -7.80 20.48
C LEU A 62 -0.78 -7.27 19.36
N VAL A 63 -1.44 -8.18 18.65
CA VAL A 63 -2.42 -7.88 17.63
C VAL A 63 -3.71 -8.64 17.93
N ASP A 64 -4.79 -7.91 18.24
CA ASP A 64 -6.10 -8.53 18.41
C ASP A 64 -6.63 -9.04 17.06
N LEU A 65 -6.32 -10.29 16.76
CA LEU A 65 -6.76 -10.97 15.53
C LEU A 65 -8.28 -11.07 15.43
N ARG A 66 -9.01 -11.10 16.55
CA ARG A 66 -10.48 -11.16 16.56
C ARG A 66 -11.09 -9.87 16.05
N VAL A 67 -10.43 -8.74 16.28
CA VAL A 67 -10.81 -7.44 15.71
C VAL A 67 -10.35 -7.33 14.26
N THR A 68 -9.13 -7.77 13.96
CA THR A 68 -8.54 -7.67 12.62
C THR A 68 -9.32 -8.46 11.55
N VAL A 69 -9.87 -9.63 11.89
CA VAL A 69 -10.67 -10.45 10.94
C VAL A 69 -12.10 -9.95 10.75
N ARG A 70 -12.55 -8.93 11.50
CA ARG A 70 -13.88 -8.35 11.27
C ARG A 70 -13.95 -7.81 9.84
N PRO A 71 -15.02 -8.09 9.07
CA PRO A 71 -15.09 -7.73 7.64
C PRO A 71 -14.73 -6.27 7.36
N GLN A 72 -15.15 -5.36 8.25
CA GLN A 72 -14.84 -3.94 8.16
C GLN A 72 -13.33 -3.62 8.22
N VAL A 73 -12.61 -4.23 9.17
CA VAL A 73 -11.17 -3.99 9.38
C VAL A 73 -10.37 -4.71 8.30
N LEU A 74 -10.76 -5.96 8.00
CA LEU A 74 -10.13 -6.76 6.96
C LEU A 74 -10.23 -6.09 5.58
N MET A 75 -11.40 -5.59 5.19
CA MET A 75 -11.58 -4.89 3.91
C MET A 75 -10.76 -3.61 3.83
N THR A 76 -10.65 -2.88 4.95
CA THR A 76 -9.86 -1.64 5.02
C THR A 76 -8.36 -1.95 4.90
N ASN A 77 -7.84 -2.94 5.63
CA ASN A 77 -6.46 -3.38 5.53
C ASN A 77 -6.13 -3.92 4.14
N THR A 78 -7.02 -4.74 3.57
CA THR A 78 -6.87 -5.28 2.22
C THR A 78 -6.82 -4.15 1.19
N ALA A 79 -7.72 -3.18 1.28
CA ALA A 79 -7.71 -2.01 0.40
C ALA A 79 -6.40 -1.22 0.54
N SER A 80 -5.92 -0.97 1.76
CA SER A 80 -4.64 -0.28 2.00
C SER A 80 -3.45 -1.02 1.38
N ILE A 81 -3.39 -2.35 1.53
CA ILE A 81 -2.34 -3.19 0.91
C ILE A 81 -2.41 -3.09 -0.61
N LEU A 82 -3.60 -3.24 -1.20
CA LEU A 82 -3.79 -3.18 -2.65
C LEU A 82 -3.47 -1.80 -3.22
N VAL A 83 -3.87 -0.72 -2.54
CA VAL A 83 -3.51 0.66 -2.91
C VAL A 83 -2.00 0.85 -2.86
N GLY A 84 -1.34 0.40 -1.80
CA GLY A 84 0.12 0.48 -1.67
C GLY A 84 0.84 -0.30 -2.76
N PHE A 85 0.38 -1.54 -3.04
CA PHE A 85 0.90 -2.36 -4.12
C PHE A 85 0.72 -1.70 -5.48
N ALA A 86 -0.47 -1.19 -5.77
CA ALA A 86 -0.79 -0.50 -7.01
C ALA A 86 0.06 0.76 -7.20
N MET A 87 0.29 1.54 -6.14
CA MET A 87 1.16 2.71 -6.17
C MET A 87 2.62 2.32 -6.45
N TYR A 88 3.13 1.29 -5.79
CA TYR A 88 4.51 0.83 -5.95
C TYR A 88 4.76 0.22 -7.34
N ALA A 89 3.84 -0.62 -7.81
CA ALA A 89 3.89 -1.19 -9.16
C ALA A 89 3.93 -0.08 -10.22
N GLN A 90 3.09 0.94 -10.08
CA GLN A 90 3.10 2.10 -10.98
C GLN A 90 4.44 2.85 -10.95
N SER A 91 5.00 3.04 -9.75
CA SER A 91 6.26 3.76 -9.55
C SER A 91 7.47 3.07 -10.21
N LEU A 92 7.36 1.76 -10.48
CA LEU A 92 8.37 0.99 -11.21
C LEU A 92 8.05 0.91 -12.71
N VAL A 93 6.83 0.48 -13.04
CA VAL A 93 6.44 0.12 -14.43
C VAL A 93 6.37 1.34 -15.34
N VAL A 94 5.82 2.46 -14.88
CA VAL A 94 5.62 3.64 -15.75
C VAL A 94 6.96 4.28 -16.18
N PRO A 95 7.91 4.58 -15.27
CA PRO A 95 9.24 5.04 -15.67
C PRO A 95 9.93 4.10 -16.64
N GLN A 96 9.78 2.79 -16.43
CA GLN A 96 10.40 1.76 -17.25
C GLN A 96 9.79 1.74 -18.66
N LEU A 97 8.46 1.79 -18.80
CA LEU A 97 7.80 1.86 -20.11
C LEU A 97 8.15 3.14 -20.87
N LEU A 98 8.22 4.28 -20.17
CA LEU A 98 8.60 5.55 -20.80
C LEU A 98 10.04 5.50 -21.36
N GLN A 99 10.98 4.93 -20.61
CA GLN A 99 12.41 4.97 -20.96
C GLN A 99 12.90 3.78 -21.79
N LEU A 100 12.19 2.64 -21.80
CA LEU A 100 12.58 1.49 -22.59
C LEU A 100 12.62 1.86 -24.09
N PRO A 101 13.58 1.31 -24.87
CA PRO A 101 13.67 1.58 -26.29
C PRO A 101 12.40 1.16 -27.04
N GLU A 102 12.02 1.93 -28.07
CA GLU A 102 10.89 1.59 -28.96
C GLU A 102 11.04 0.22 -29.62
N ALA A 103 12.29 -0.23 -29.83
CA ALA A 103 12.61 -1.55 -30.37
C ALA A 103 12.06 -2.73 -29.52
N THR A 104 11.68 -2.49 -28.26
CA THR A 104 11.01 -3.50 -27.41
C THR A 104 9.56 -3.76 -27.81
N GLY A 105 8.95 -2.91 -28.64
CA GLY A 105 7.57 -2.99 -29.08
C GLY A 105 6.54 -2.43 -28.08
N TYR A 106 6.98 -2.00 -26.90
CA TYR A 106 6.14 -1.39 -25.87
C TYR A 106 6.82 -0.25 -25.09
N GLY A 107 8.13 -0.06 -25.27
CA GLY A 107 8.88 1.08 -24.76
C GLY A 107 8.63 2.34 -25.61
N LEU A 108 8.74 3.52 -24.99
CA LEU A 108 8.45 4.81 -25.63
C LEU A 108 9.70 5.67 -25.91
N GLY A 109 10.90 5.13 -25.66
CA GLY A 109 12.17 5.75 -26.01
C GLY A 109 12.44 7.14 -25.38
N GLN A 110 11.71 7.50 -24.32
CA GLN A 110 11.82 8.83 -23.71
C GLN A 110 13.14 8.96 -22.94
N SER A 111 13.74 10.16 -23.01
CA SER A 111 14.88 10.49 -22.15
C SER A 111 14.46 10.56 -20.68
N MET A 112 15.43 10.46 -19.77
CA MET A 112 15.18 10.60 -18.32
C MET A 112 14.51 11.95 -17.97
N LEU A 113 14.91 13.03 -18.65
CA LEU A 113 14.29 14.36 -18.48
C LEU A 113 12.84 14.36 -18.96
N ALA A 114 12.57 13.80 -20.14
CA ALA A 114 11.22 13.72 -20.69
C ALA A 114 10.31 12.85 -19.82
N MET A 115 10.80 11.71 -19.33
CA MET A 115 10.09 10.87 -18.36
C MET A 115 9.69 11.67 -17.11
N GLY A 116 10.62 12.47 -16.57
CA GLY A 116 10.35 13.34 -15.43
C GLY A 116 9.22 14.33 -15.69
N LEU A 117 9.24 14.98 -16.86
CA LEU A 117 8.19 15.91 -17.26
C LEU A 117 6.83 15.24 -17.48
N TRP A 118 6.80 14.01 -18.02
CA TRP A 118 5.56 13.24 -18.17
C TRP A 118 4.97 12.79 -16.84
N MET A 119 5.80 12.53 -15.83
CA MET A 119 5.34 12.10 -14.51
C MET A 119 5.00 13.25 -13.57
N ALA A 120 5.60 14.44 -13.76
CA ALA A 120 5.39 15.60 -12.89
C ALA A 120 3.90 15.99 -12.71
N PRO A 121 3.05 16.02 -13.76
CA PRO A 121 1.63 16.33 -13.61
C PRO A 121 0.89 15.36 -12.67
N ALA A 122 1.29 14.08 -12.63
CA ALA A 122 0.66 13.09 -11.77
C ALA A 122 0.91 13.41 -10.28
N GLY A 123 2.13 13.83 -9.93
CA GLY A 123 2.44 14.30 -8.58
C GLY A 123 1.64 15.55 -8.19
N LEU A 124 1.49 16.51 -9.11
CA LEU A 124 0.65 17.70 -8.89
C LEU A 124 -0.83 17.33 -8.70
N MET A 125 -1.32 16.35 -9.46
CA MET A 125 -2.69 15.86 -9.32
C MET A 125 -2.92 15.21 -7.96
N MET A 126 -1.97 14.41 -7.46
CA MET A 126 -2.01 13.86 -6.10
C MET A 126 -2.09 14.98 -5.05
N MET A 127 -1.24 16.00 -5.17
CA MET A 127 -1.24 17.15 -4.25
C MET A 127 -2.58 17.90 -4.29
N ALA A 128 -3.15 18.10 -5.48
CA ALA A 128 -4.43 18.78 -5.66
C ALA A 128 -5.60 17.96 -5.08
N MET A 129 -5.56 16.63 -5.20
CA MET A 129 -6.64 15.74 -4.75
C MET A 129 -6.57 15.38 -3.26
N SER A 130 -5.41 15.53 -2.61
CA SER A 130 -5.28 15.25 -1.18
C SER A 130 -6.23 16.09 -0.29
N PRO A 131 -6.34 17.42 -0.43
CA PRO A 131 -7.33 18.21 0.30
C PRO A 131 -8.78 17.84 -0.02
N VAL A 132 -9.06 17.40 -1.26
CA VAL A 132 -10.40 16.93 -1.66
C VAL A 132 -10.73 15.63 -0.96
N GLY A 133 -9.77 14.71 -0.88
CA GLY A 133 -9.87 13.48 -0.08
C GLY A 133 -10.11 13.77 1.39
N ALA A 134 -9.37 14.71 1.98
CA ALA A 134 -9.57 15.11 3.37
C ALA A 134 -10.99 15.67 3.63
N LYS A 135 -11.50 16.53 2.73
CA LYS A 135 -12.88 17.04 2.80
C LYS A 135 -13.92 15.94 2.68
N LEU A 136 -13.73 14.99 1.76
CA LEU A 136 -14.62 13.84 1.61
C LEU A 136 -14.58 12.95 2.87
N SER A 137 -13.40 12.79 3.46
CA SER A 137 -13.19 12.03 4.69
C SER A 137 -13.93 12.67 5.86
N ALA A 138 -13.87 13.99 6.00
CA ALA A 138 -14.64 14.72 7.01
C ALA A 138 -16.15 14.63 6.79
N ALA A 139 -16.61 14.67 5.53
CA ALA A 139 -18.03 14.71 5.20
C ALA A 139 -18.73 13.33 5.20
N LYS A 140 -18.05 12.29 4.71
CA LYS A 140 -18.62 10.93 4.50
C LYS A 140 -17.83 9.82 5.19
N GLY A 141 -16.75 10.16 5.89
CA GLY A 141 -15.89 9.23 6.59
C GLY A 141 -14.69 8.75 5.76
N PRO A 142 -13.61 8.32 6.42
CA PRO A 142 -12.38 7.88 5.76
C PRO A 142 -12.56 6.61 4.93
N LYS A 143 -13.50 5.74 5.28
CA LYS A 143 -13.79 4.51 4.51
C LYS A 143 -14.33 4.81 3.11
N VAL A 144 -15.27 5.76 3.01
CA VAL A 144 -15.83 6.18 1.71
C VAL A 144 -14.72 6.80 0.87
N THR A 145 -13.85 7.59 1.50
CA THR A 145 -12.71 8.22 0.84
C THR A 145 -11.72 7.18 0.30
N LEU A 146 -11.38 6.16 1.10
CA LEU A 146 -10.53 5.06 0.66
C LEU A 146 -11.16 4.25 -0.48
N ALA A 147 -12.47 4.00 -0.42
CA ALA A 147 -13.19 3.29 -1.49
C ALA A 147 -13.17 4.10 -2.80
N VAL A 148 -13.42 5.41 -2.74
CA VAL A 148 -13.31 6.30 -3.91
C VAL A 148 -11.89 6.30 -4.47
N GLY A 149 -10.87 6.42 -3.61
CA GLY A 149 -9.47 6.35 -4.02
C GLY A 149 -9.11 5.03 -4.69
N SER A 150 -9.58 3.92 -4.13
CA SER A 150 -9.37 2.57 -4.68
C SER A 150 -10.06 2.40 -6.04
N LEU A 151 -11.27 2.92 -6.21
CA LEU A 151 -12.00 2.91 -7.49
C LEU A 151 -11.29 3.75 -8.54
N LEU A 152 -10.74 4.92 -8.19
CA LEU A 152 -9.96 5.74 -9.11
C LEU A 152 -8.68 5.02 -9.55
N ILE A 153 -7.97 4.37 -8.64
CA ILE A 153 -6.79 3.55 -8.99
C ILE A 153 -7.19 2.41 -9.92
N ALA A 154 -8.25 1.68 -9.60
CA ALA A 154 -8.78 0.61 -10.46
C ALA A 154 -9.20 1.14 -11.84
N ALA A 155 -9.82 2.31 -11.91
CA ALA A 155 -10.18 2.96 -13.17
C ALA A 155 -8.94 3.37 -13.98
N GLY A 156 -7.89 3.89 -13.34
CA GLY A 156 -6.64 4.23 -14.01
C GLY A 156 -5.94 3.01 -14.61
N TYR A 157 -5.88 1.90 -13.87
CA TYR A 157 -5.40 0.62 -14.41
C TYR A 157 -6.34 0.02 -15.46
N GLY A 158 -7.66 0.18 -15.32
CA GLY A 158 -8.62 -0.23 -16.35
C GLY A 158 -8.43 0.56 -17.66
N LEU A 159 -8.14 1.86 -17.57
CA LEU A 159 -7.81 2.71 -18.71
C LEU A 159 -6.48 2.32 -19.36
N SER A 160 -5.55 1.71 -18.62
CA SER A 160 -4.28 1.28 -19.21
C SER A 160 -4.46 0.14 -20.21
N VAL A 161 -5.47 -0.71 -20.06
CA VAL A 161 -5.73 -1.85 -20.97
C VAL A 161 -5.92 -1.42 -22.44
N PRO A 162 -6.81 -0.46 -22.78
CA PRO A 162 -6.94 0.01 -24.16
C PRO A 162 -5.85 0.99 -24.58
N LEU A 163 -5.12 1.59 -23.64
CA LEU A 163 -4.17 2.67 -23.92
C LEU A 163 -2.72 2.19 -24.06
N ILE A 164 -2.35 1.07 -23.44
CA ILE A 164 -1.04 0.42 -23.62
C ILE A 164 -1.04 -0.25 -25.00
N GLY A 165 -0.39 0.41 -25.96
CA GLY A 165 -0.41 0.04 -27.38
C GLY A 165 -0.64 1.24 -28.32
N SER A 166 -0.87 2.44 -27.77
CA SER A 166 -1.03 3.66 -28.56
C SER A 166 0.30 4.30 -29.00
N ASP A 167 1.44 3.64 -28.77
CA ASP A 167 2.82 4.11 -29.03
C ASP A 167 3.10 5.56 -28.62
N SER A 168 2.44 6.06 -27.57
CA SER A 168 2.50 7.48 -27.23
C SER A 168 2.47 7.76 -25.73
N PRO A 169 3.39 8.61 -25.20
CA PRO A 169 3.49 8.90 -23.76
C PRO A 169 2.25 9.50 -23.09
N TRP A 170 1.36 10.18 -23.84
CA TRP A 170 0.16 10.80 -23.26
C TRP A 170 -0.80 9.76 -22.67
N SER A 171 -0.78 8.52 -23.18
CA SER A 171 -1.56 7.41 -22.65
C SER A 171 -1.23 7.14 -21.17
N LEU A 172 0.07 7.02 -20.88
CA LEU A 172 0.60 6.83 -19.54
C LEU A 172 0.38 8.07 -18.66
N LEU A 173 0.40 9.27 -19.24
CA LEU A 173 0.03 10.49 -18.52
C LEU A 173 -1.41 10.42 -18.00
N ILE A 174 -2.38 10.04 -18.84
CA ILE A 174 -3.78 9.94 -18.40
C ILE A 174 -3.93 8.87 -17.32
N VAL A 175 -3.36 7.68 -17.53
CA VAL A 175 -3.37 6.59 -16.55
C VAL A 175 -2.79 7.06 -15.22
N THR A 176 -1.64 7.75 -15.24
CA THR A 176 -0.99 8.24 -14.03
C THR A 176 -1.76 9.34 -13.33
N LEU A 177 -2.40 10.26 -14.05
CA LEU A 177 -3.26 11.28 -13.47
C LEU A 177 -4.44 10.66 -12.71
N VAL A 178 -5.11 9.67 -13.31
CA VAL A 178 -6.27 9.00 -12.70
C VAL A 178 -5.84 8.19 -11.47
N CYS A 179 -4.77 7.39 -11.58
CA CYS A 179 -4.23 6.64 -10.44
C CYS A 179 -3.79 7.57 -9.30
N ASN A 180 -3.03 8.63 -9.60
CA ASN A 180 -2.50 9.54 -8.58
C ASN A 180 -3.60 10.41 -7.94
N SER A 181 -4.71 10.64 -8.65
CA SER A 181 -5.92 11.18 -8.03
C SER A 181 -6.40 10.24 -6.91
N GLY A 182 -6.52 8.94 -7.20
CA GLY A 182 -6.92 7.95 -6.22
C GLY A 182 -5.94 7.82 -5.03
N VAL A 183 -4.63 7.89 -5.30
CA VAL A 183 -3.59 7.96 -4.26
C VAL A 183 -3.78 9.21 -3.39
N GLY A 184 -4.04 10.38 -4.00
CA GLY A 184 -4.33 11.61 -3.27
C GLY A 184 -5.50 11.47 -2.29
N PHE A 185 -6.59 10.82 -2.72
CA PHE A 185 -7.72 10.51 -1.83
C PHE A 185 -7.32 9.60 -0.65
N ALA A 186 -6.51 8.56 -0.90
CA ALA A 186 -6.02 7.67 0.16
C ALA A 186 -5.14 8.42 1.18
N TYR A 187 -4.21 9.26 0.71
CA TYR A 187 -3.34 10.08 1.58
C TYR A 187 -4.14 11.10 2.38
N GLY A 188 -5.18 11.71 1.79
CA GLY A 188 -6.09 12.61 2.51
C GLY A 188 -6.90 11.93 3.63
N ALA A 189 -7.10 10.61 3.55
CA ALA A 189 -7.83 9.83 4.56
C ALA A 189 -6.94 9.27 5.68
N MET A 190 -5.65 9.05 5.43
CA MET A 190 -4.73 8.37 6.36
C MET A 190 -4.62 9.05 7.74
N PRO A 191 -4.47 10.38 7.88
CA PRO A 191 -4.39 11.02 9.18
C PRO A 191 -5.63 10.74 10.04
N ALA A 192 -6.83 10.78 9.43
CA ALA A 192 -8.09 10.51 10.12
C ALA A 192 -8.23 9.03 10.52
N LEU A 193 -7.72 8.10 9.70
CA LEU A 193 -7.70 6.66 10.02
C LEU A 193 -6.75 6.34 11.17
N ILE A 194 -5.56 6.95 11.17
CA ILE A 194 -4.56 6.78 12.23
C ILE A 194 -5.09 7.35 13.54
N MET A 195 -5.60 8.58 13.54
CA MET A 195 -6.17 9.22 14.73
C MET A 195 -7.42 8.51 15.26
N GLY A 196 -8.20 7.87 14.38
CA GLY A 196 -9.35 7.07 14.79
C GLY A 196 -8.99 5.68 15.37
N ALA A 197 -7.76 5.22 15.16
CA ALA A 197 -7.25 3.95 15.71
C ALA A 197 -6.56 4.13 17.08
N VAL A 198 -6.25 5.36 17.46
CA VAL A 198 -5.68 5.70 18.78
C VAL A 198 -6.82 6.03 19.75
N PRO A 199 -6.90 5.41 20.95
CA PRO A 199 -7.88 5.77 21.97
C PRO A 199 -7.76 7.25 22.32
N GLN A 200 -8.90 7.97 22.43
CA GLN A 200 -8.93 9.40 22.79
C GLN A 200 -8.18 9.72 24.11
N SER A 201 -7.96 8.72 24.97
CA SER A 201 -7.19 8.83 26.22
C SER A 201 -5.69 9.07 26.02
N GLU A 202 -5.12 8.77 24.85
CA GLU A 202 -3.69 8.98 24.53
C GLU A 202 -3.47 10.32 23.78
N THR A 203 -4.50 10.85 23.12
CA THR A 203 -4.46 12.12 22.40
C THR A 203 -4.46 13.33 23.35
N ALA A 204 -5.06 13.20 24.53
CA ALA A 204 -5.08 14.26 25.55
C ALA A 204 -3.73 14.44 26.25
N SER A 205 -2.99 13.35 26.51
CA SER A 205 -1.64 13.39 27.13
C SER A 205 -0.58 14.03 26.24
N ALA A 206 -0.73 13.96 24.91
CA ALA A 206 0.17 14.62 23.96
C ALA A 206 -0.04 16.14 23.91
N ASN A 207 -1.26 16.65 24.13
CA ASN A 207 -1.54 18.09 24.16
C ASN A 207 -1.18 18.76 25.49
N SER A 208 -1.15 18.02 26.62
CA SER A 208 -0.75 18.58 27.91
C SER A 208 0.76 18.81 28.06
N PHE A 209 1.60 18.28 27.17
CA PHE A 209 3.06 18.49 27.19
C PHE A 209 3.50 19.73 26.37
N ASN A 210 2.56 20.41 25.68
CA ASN A 210 2.82 21.58 24.84
C ASN A 210 2.19 22.87 25.41
N ALA A 211 1.94 22.90 26.72
CA ALA A 211 1.56 24.09 27.48
C ALA A 211 2.67 24.47 28.46
#